data_AF-A0AAV5NTS9-F1
#
_entry.id   AF-A0AAV5NTS9-F1
#
_cell.length_a   1.000
_cell.length_b   1.000
_cell.length_c   1.000
_cell.angle_alpha   90.00
_cell.angle_beta   90.00
_cell.angle_gamma   90.00
#
_symmetry.space_group_name_H-M   'P 1'
#
loop_
_entity.id
_entity.type
_entity.pdbx_description
1 polymer ?
#
loop_
_entity_poly.entity_id
_entity_poly.type
_entity_poly.pdbx_seq_one_letter_code
_entity_poly.pdbx_strand_id
1 'polypeptide(L)'
;MRLAHKRKVQAKLQKRIKATLNVAKAAPEAKKPAAKKAVEAKVEKPAVKAQSTVSLTPKQQSVLDIVAKNPEGINPKGIGLEAGQEDAKAASWATGALKKLLEESLVVKEQLAGNKVVYKPV
;
A
#
# COMPACT_ATOMS: atom_id res chain seq x y z
N MET A 1 -30.83 31.52 10.51
CA MET A 1 -30.40 30.51 11.52
C MET A 1 -29.51 29.36 11.01
N ARG A 2 -29.43 29.04 9.71
CA ARG A 2 -28.63 27.87 9.23
C ARG A 2 -27.10 28.02 9.35
N LEU A 3 -26.55 29.24 9.30
CA LEU A 3 -25.10 29.45 9.24
C LEU A 3 -24.39 29.19 10.58
N ALA A 4 -24.99 29.58 11.70
CA ALA A 4 -24.43 29.36 13.03
C ALA A 4 -24.29 27.86 13.35
N HIS A 5 -25.29 27.06 12.97
CA HIS A 5 -25.27 25.61 13.13
C HIS A 5 -24.14 24.98 12.29
N LYS A 6 -24.00 25.41 11.03
CA LYS A 6 -22.92 24.94 10.15
C LYS A 6 -21.54 25.27 10.72
N ARG A 7 -21.31 26.49 11.22
CA ARG A 7 -20.05 26.90 11.86
C ARG A 7 -19.74 26.08 13.12
N LYS A 8 -20.75 25.79 13.94
CA LYS A 8 -20.61 24.97 15.16
C LYS A 8 -20.22 23.52 14.84
N VAL A 9 -20.79 22.94 13.78
CA VAL A 9 -20.44 21.60 13.29
C VAL A 9 -19.00 21.56 12.78
N GLN A 10 -18.60 22.54 11.95
CA GLN A 10 -17.24 22.63 11.42
C GLN A 10 -16.19 22.78 12.53
N ALA A 11 -16.44 23.65 13.52
CA ALA A 11 -15.54 23.82 14.65
C ALA A 11 -15.41 22.55 15.51
N LYS A 12 -16.49 21.77 15.67
CA LYS A 12 -16.46 20.49 16.40
C LYS A 12 -15.66 19.43 15.65
N LEU A 13 -15.78 19.39 14.32
CA LEU A 13 -15.01 18.48 13.46
C LEU A 13 -13.50 18.79 13.53
N GLN A 14 -13.13 20.07 13.37
CA GLN A 14 -11.73 20.50 13.45
C GLN A 14 -11.10 20.21 14.83
N LYS A 15 -11.85 20.39 15.93
CA LYS A 15 -11.38 20.04 17.28
C LYS A 15 -11.06 18.55 17.44
N ARG A 16 -11.90 17.67 16.86
CA ARG A 16 -11.67 16.22 16.90
C ARG A 16 -10.43 15.83 16.10
N ILE A 17 -10.30 16.36 14.88
CA ILE A 17 -9.12 16.11 14.03
C ILE A 17 -7.84 16.57 14.73
N LYS A 18 -7.85 17.76 15.34
CA LYS A 18 -6.68 18.28 16.06
C LYS A 18 -6.35 17.44 17.31
N ALA A 19 -7.36 16.97 18.05
CA ALA A 19 -7.15 16.09 19.19
C ALA A 19 -6.56 14.73 18.77
N THR A 20 -7.03 14.13 17.67
CA THR A 20 -6.47 12.86 17.16
C THR A 20 -5.04 13.01 16.66
N LEU A 21 -4.71 14.14 16.01
CA LEU A 21 -3.34 14.42 15.56
C LEU A 21 -2.40 14.67 16.75
N ASN A 22 -2.89 15.27 17.83
CA ASN A 22 -2.09 15.46 19.04
C ASN A 22 -1.89 14.16 19.84
N VAL A 23 -2.87 13.25 19.87
CA VAL A 23 -2.71 11.91 20.47
C VAL A 23 -1.70 11.08 19.67
N ALA A 24 -1.70 11.16 18.33
CA ALA A 24 -0.71 10.49 17.50
C ALA A 24 0.73 11.01 17.71
N LYS A 25 0.89 12.24 18.22
CA LYS A 25 2.20 12.84 18.51
C LYS A 25 2.69 12.58 19.96
N ALA A 26 1.86 11.99 20.82
CA ALA A 26 2.15 11.80 22.24
C ALA A 26 2.12 10.32 22.70
N ALA A 27 2.45 9.38 21.81
CA ALA A 27 2.76 8.01 22.24
C ALA A 27 4.15 7.98 22.92
N PRO A 28 4.26 7.59 24.20
CA PRO A 28 5.52 7.61 24.93
C PRO A 28 6.45 6.46 24.53
N GLU A 29 7.70 6.80 24.22
CA GLU A 29 8.85 5.88 24.24
C GLU A 29 8.94 5.18 25.60
N ALA A 30 8.77 3.86 25.61
CA ALA A 30 9.11 2.99 26.73
C ALA A 30 10.55 2.45 26.56
N LYS A 31 11.32 2.55 27.64
CA LYS A 31 12.78 2.35 27.75
C LYS A 31 13.22 0.87 27.72
N LYS A 32 14.29 0.58 26.94
CA LYS A 32 15.52 -0.27 27.13
C LYS A 32 15.55 -1.39 28.22
N PRO A 33 16.25 -2.54 27.98
CA PRO A 33 17.72 -2.55 28.12
C PRO A 33 18.52 -3.43 27.13
N ALA A 34 19.85 -3.21 27.19
CA ALA A 34 20.89 -3.64 26.25
C ALA A 34 21.34 -5.10 26.37
N ALA A 35 21.79 -5.71 25.26
CA ALA A 35 22.84 -6.73 25.24
C ALA A 35 23.51 -6.81 23.85
N LYS A 36 24.84 -6.89 23.86
CA LYS A 36 25.76 -6.87 22.72
C LYS A 36 25.88 -8.26 22.07
N LYS A 37 25.92 -8.33 20.72
CA LYS A 37 26.70 -9.25 19.84
C LYS A 37 26.21 -9.00 18.39
N ALA A 38 26.95 -8.31 17.53
CA ALA A 38 28.11 -8.78 16.76
C ALA A 38 27.74 -9.80 15.64
N VAL A 39 28.06 -9.40 14.39
CA VAL A 39 28.32 -10.22 13.18
C VAL A 39 27.06 -10.76 12.47
N GLU A 40 26.59 -10.19 11.36
CA GLU A 40 27.09 -10.25 9.95
C GLU A 40 26.81 -11.59 9.24
N ALA A 41 25.87 -11.54 8.29
CA ALA A 41 25.69 -12.38 7.08
C ALA A 41 24.36 -11.90 6.43
N LYS A 42 24.26 -11.14 5.33
CA LYS A 42 24.83 -11.32 3.97
C LYS A 42 24.74 -12.80 3.60
N VAL A 43 23.93 -13.30 2.67
CA VAL A 43 23.61 -12.98 1.26
C VAL A 43 22.45 -13.97 0.96
N GLU A 44 21.41 -13.68 0.18
CA GLU A 44 21.46 -13.88 -1.27
C GLU A 44 20.29 -13.20 -1.98
N LYS A 45 20.62 -12.07 -2.62
CA LYS A 45 20.00 -11.67 -3.87
C LYS A 45 20.21 -12.80 -4.89
N PRO A 46 19.27 -12.98 -5.82
CA PRO A 46 19.65 -12.76 -7.20
C PRO A 46 19.12 -11.41 -7.64
N ALA A 47 20.05 -10.49 -7.88
CA ALA A 47 19.79 -9.35 -8.73
C ALA A 47 19.71 -9.88 -10.15
N VAL A 48 18.51 -9.88 -10.74
CA VAL A 48 18.36 -9.81 -12.19
C VAL A 48 17.25 -8.82 -12.52
N LYS A 49 17.71 -7.58 -12.74
CA LYS A 49 17.28 -6.65 -13.79
C LYS A 49 15.79 -6.72 -14.20
N ALA A 50 15.02 -5.81 -13.64
CA ALA A 50 14.44 -4.76 -14.46
C ALA A 50 14.52 -3.48 -13.64
N GLN A 51 15.59 -2.70 -13.86
CA GLN A 51 15.46 -1.26 -13.68
C GLN A 51 14.44 -0.84 -14.74
N SER A 52 13.15 -0.94 -14.42
CA SER A 52 12.23 0.03 -14.95
C SER A 52 12.83 1.36 -14.47
N THR A 53 13.36 2.13 -15.40
CA THR A 53 13.81 3.53 -15.24
C THR A 53 12.63 4.45 -14.87
N VAL A 54 11.60 3.87 -14.28
CA VAL A 54 10.40 4.49 -13.81
C VAL A 54 10.48 4.54 -12.31
N SER A 55 10.44 5.76 -11.78
CA SER A 55 10.49 6.03 -10.35
C SER A 55 9.14 5.61 -9.73
N LEU A 56 9.00 4.32 -9.45
CA LEU A 56 7.83 3.75 -8.79
C LEU A 56 7.86 4.11 -7.30
N THR A 57 6.69 4.49 -6.78
CA THR A 57 6.49 4.65 -5.34
C THR A 57 6.66 3.29 -4.64
N PRO A 58 7.02 3.25 -3.34
CA PRO A 58 7.16 1.99 -2.60
C PRO A 58 5.91 1.11 -2.67
N LYS A 59 4.72 1.73 -2.68
CA LYS A 59 3.44 1.03 -2.82
C LYS A 59 3.28 0.37 -4.20
N GLN A 60 3.66 1.06 -5.27
CA GLN A 60 3.59 0.49 -6.62
C GLN A 60 4.59 -0.64 -6.77
N GLN A 61 5.79 -0.49 -6.20
CA GLN A 61 6.78 -1.57 -6.20
C GLN A 61 6.26 -2.81 -5.47
N SER A 62 5.70 -2.67 -4.27
CA SER A 62 5.11 -3.81 -3.56
C SER A 62 3.99 -4.50 -4.34
N VAL A 63 3.15 -3.73 -5.05
CA VAL A 63 2.11 -4.31 -5.91
C VAL A 63 2.72 -5.05 -7.11
N LEU A 64 3.74 -4.48 -7.74
CA LEU A 64 4.46 -5.11 -8.85
C LEU A 64 5.14 -6.41 -8.40
N ASP A 65 5.79 -6.41 -7.24
CA ASP A 65 6.47 -7.58 -6.69
C ASP A 65 5.48 -8.72 -6.41
N ILE A 66 4.28 -8.41 -5.91
CA ILE A 66 3.21 -9.39 -5.66
C ILE A 66 2.67 -9.95 -6.98
N VAL A 67 2.43 -9.10 -7.97
CA VAL A 67 1.98 -9.55 -9.30
C VAL A 67 3.06 -10.43 -9.96
N ALA A 68 4.33 -10.07 -9.83
CA ALA A 68 5.45 -10.85 -10.37
C ALA A 68 5.60 -12.25 -9.72
N LYS A 69 5.22 -12.39 -8.44
CA LYS A 69 5.16 -13.70 -7.76
C LYS A 69 4.02 -14.60 -8.24
N ASN A 70 3.01 -14.03 -8.89
CA ASN A 70 1.80 -14.73 -9.32
C ASN A 70 1.70 -14.71 -10.86
N PRO A 71 2.45 -15.58 -11.58
CA PRO A 71 2.50 -15.58 -13.05
C PRO A 71 1.16 -15.96 -13.71
N GLU A 72 0.30 -16.70 -13.01
CA GLU A 72 -1.05 -17.04 -13.49
C GLU A 72 -2.02 -15.83 -13.48
N GLY A 73 -1.62 -14.74 -12.82
CA GLY A 73 -2.38 -13.52 -12.67
C GLY A 73 -3.20 -13.49 -11.39
N ILE A 74 -3.29 -12.30 -10.79
CA ILE A 74 -3.93 -12.08 -9.50
C ILE A 74 -5.00 -10.99 -9.58
N ASN A 75 -6.07 -11.14 -8.82
CA ASN A 75 -7.13 -10.12 -8.76
C ASN A 75 -6.70 -8.96 -7.85
N PRO A 76 -7.24 -7.74 -8.04
CA PRO A 76 -6.85 -6.59 -7.23
C PRO A 76 -7.11 -6.79 -5.73
N LYS A 77 -8.12 -7.60 -5.36
CA LYS A 77 -8.37 -7.97 -3.97
C LYS A 77 -7.26 -8.86 -3.39
N GLY A 78 -6.83 -9.88 -4.12
CA GLY A 78 -5.78 -10.82 -3.72
C GLY A 78 -4.43 -10.14 -3.55
N ILE A 79 -4.10 -9.18 -4.42
CA ILE A 79 -2.89 -8.36 -4.26
C ILE A 79 -2.89 -7.65 -2.91
N GLY A 80 -4.02 -7.03 -2.53
CA GLY A 80 -4.12 -6.36 -1.25
C GLY A 80 -4.04 -7.32 -0.05
N LEU A 81 -4.64 -8.51 -0.16
CA LEU A 81 -4.56 -9.54 0.88
C LEU A 81 -3.14 -10.06 1.07
N GLU A 82 -2.41 -10.31 -0.01
CA GLU A 82 -1.01 -10.75 0.03
C GLU A 82 -0.07 -9.64 0.57
N ALA A 83 -0.45 -8.37 0.37
CA ALA A 83 0.19 -7.21 1.00
C ALA A 83 -0.18 -7.03 2.49
N GLY A 84 -0.97 -7.92 3.08
CA GLY A 84 -1.41 -7.84 4.47
C GLY A 84 -2.45 -6.75 4.76
N GLN A 85 -3.17 -6.27 3.74
CA GLN A 85 -4.29 -5.35 3.94
C GLN A 85 -5.55 -6.07 4.42
N GLU A 86 -6.39 -5.35 5.16
CA GLU A 86 -7.71 -5.82 5.54
C GLU A 86 -8.59 -6.07 4.30
N ASP A 87 -9.41 -7.12 4.34
CA ASP A 87 -10.24 -7.58 3.22
C ASP A 87 -11.12 -6.47 2.61
N ALA A 88 -11.65 -5.58 3.45
CA ALA A 88 -12.49 -4.45 3.05
C ALA A 88 -11.74 -3.37 2.25
N LYS A 89 -10.43 -3.25 2.44
CA LYS A 89 -9.59 -2.22 1.79
C LYS A 89 -8.65 -2.81 0.73
N ALA A 90 -8.45 -4.12 0.73
CA ALA A 90 -7.48 -4.81 -0.12
C ALA A 90 -7.62 -4.45 -1.61
N ALA A 91 -8.85 -4.51 -2.15
CA ALA A 91 -9.12 -4.17 -3.54
C ALA A 91 -8.83 -2.69 -3.87
N SER A 92 -9.27 -1.77 -3.01
CA SER A 92 -9.07 -0.32 -3.18
C SER A 92 -7.60 0.09 -3.01
N TRP A 93 -6.87 -0.63 -2.16
CA TRP A 93 -5.46 -0.38 -1.96
C TRP A 93 -4.65 -0.70 -3.23
N ALA A 94 -4.89 -1.84 -3.87
CA ALA A 94 -4.16 -2.25 -5.07
C ALA A 94 -4.55 -1.46 -6.32
N THR A 95 -5.84 -1.15 -6.51
CA THR A 95 -6.35 -0.47 -7.73
C THR A 95 -5.66 0.87 -8.02
N GLY A 96 -5.34 1.65 -6.99
CA GLY A 96 -4.62 2.92 -7.16
C GLY A 96 -3.21 2.74 -7.72
N ALA A 97 -2.50 1.69 -7.32
CA ALA A 97 -1.15 1.38 -7.83
C ALA A 97 -1.19 0.74 -9.21
N LEU A 98 -2.14 -0.20 -9.43
CA LEU A 98 -2.33 -0.88 -10.71
C LEU A 98 -2.60 0.10 -11.86
N LYS A 99 -3.29 1.22 -11.62
CA LYS A 99 -3.52 2.24 -12.65
C LYS A 99 -2.21 2.74 -13.26
N LYS A 100 -1.16 2.92 -12.45
CA LYS A 100 0.15 3.39 -12.93
C LYS A 100 1.00 2.28 -13.54
N LEU A 101 0.94 1.08 -12.99
CA LEU A 101 1.61 -0.08 -13.57
C LEU A 101 1.07 -0.46 -14.96
N LEU A 102 -0.22 -0.24 -15.20
CA LEU A 102 -0.83 -0.38 -16.53
C LEU A 102 -0.37 0.73 -17.50
N GLU A 103 -0.28 1.98 -17.03
CA GLU A 103 0.15 3.13 -17.85
C GLU A 103 1.60 2.96 -18.31
N GLU A 104 2.45 2.41 -17.44
CA GLU A 104 3.86 2.11 -17.72
C GLU A 104 4.06 0.76 -18.43
N SER A 105 2.97 0.04 -18.75
CA SER A 105 3.01 -1.28 -19.39
C SER A 105 3.92 -2.28 -18.66
N LEU A 106 3.89 -2.26 -17.32
CA LEU A 106 4.61 -3.23 -16.46
C LEU A 106 3.73 -4.43 -16.07
N VAL A 107 2.42 -4.29 -16.23
CA VAL A 107 1.42 -5.31 -15.89
C VAL A 107 0.38 -5.33 -17.01
N VAL A 108 -0.10 -6.51 -17.37
CA VAL A 108 -1.21 -6.70 -18.32
C VAL A 108 -2.50 -6.94 -17.55
N LYS A 109 -3.56 -6.21 -17.91
CA LYS A 109 -4.92 -6.49 -17.44
C LYS A 109 -5.56 -7.50 -18.39
N GLU A 110 -5.85 -8.69 -17.89
CA GLU A 110 -6.61 -9.70 -18.60
C GLU A 110 -8.00 -9.83 -17.98
N GLN A 111 -9.03 -9.81 -18.82
CA GLN A 111 -10.38 -10.10 -18.40
C GLN A 111 -10.68 -11.57 -18.73
N LEU A 112 -10.77 -12.39 -17.70
CA LEU A 112 -11.21 -13.78 -17.84
C LEU A 112 -12.74 -13.83 -18.01
N ALA A 113 -13.25 -14.98 -18.47
CA ALA A 113 -14.69 -15.19 -18.67
C ALA A 113 -15.53 -14.69 -17.46
N GLY A 114 -16.50 -13.82 -17.75
CA GLY A 114 -17.29 -13.09 -16.75
C GLY A 114 -16.74 -11.70 -16.39
N ASN A 115 -17.19 -11.13 -15.28
CA ASN A 115 -16.72 -9.83 -14.78
C ASN A 115 -15.41 -9.93 -13.95
N LYS A 116 -14.60 -10.98 -14.17
CA LYS A 116 -13.39 -11.24 -13.39
C LYS A 116 -12.17 -10.66 -14.09
N VAL A 117 -11.51 -9.71 -13.41
CA VAL A 117 -10.29 -9.06 -13.88
C VAL A 117 -9.09 -9.62 -13.13
N VAL A 118 -8.05 -10.02 -13.86
CA VAL A 118 -6.76 -10.44 -13.34
C VAL A 118 -5.63 -9.59 -13.93
N TYR A 119 -4.56 -9.47 -13.17
CA TYR A 119 -3.37 -8.70 -13.51
C TYR A 119 -2.18 -9.64 -13.57
N LYS A 120 -1.50 -9.68 -14.72
CA LYS A 120 -0.34 -10.53 -14.99
C LYS A 120 0.92 -9.69 -15.18
N PRO A 121 2.10 -10.16 -14.76
CA PRO A 121 3.35 -9.52 -15.15
C PRO A 121 3.49 -9.57 -16.68
N VAL A 122 4.15 -8.57 -17.25
CA VAL A 122 4.51 -8.52 -18.68
C VAL A 122 5.66 -9.46 -18.99
#